data_AF-A0A960X1C3-F1
#
_entry.id   AF-A0A960X1C3-F1
#
_cell.length_a   1.000
_cell.length_b   1.000
_cell.length_c   1.000
_cell.angle_alpha   90.00
_cell.angle_beta   90.00
_cell.angle_gamma   90.00
#
_symmetry.space_group_name_H-M   'P 1'
#
loop_
_entity.id
_entity.type
_entity.pdbx_description
1 polymer ?
#
loop_
_entity_poly.entity_id
_entity_poly.type
_entity_poly.pdbx_seq_one_letter_code
_entity_poly.pdbx_strand_id
1 'polypeptide(L)'
;MNRHFIAIAAFALFYVGTPVGLGAEPARTFSFTVLEIPDIQRGAGLAIVMRTPSGKTWLYDTGTAHPERLSSDGWLANFNAGRDVVAPLLKKQGVTAIDGVFISHAHYDHFGGLLWLKDHLEIKKLIDCGYIFRSGNEDDYRGTNRSELDHHNLVRDEFKARGAHITATAGETLDLDPDLRIEVIAPPKSYFNDPKVNTRQKNDTPSHFLVNANSLALRIQFGDIVFLLPGDIQTEDIEASLMPFVDKSKLKCHVLVAPGHGIHPIPQAFGEATHPEVSIASVFPRYAKGIKSTATLKALGAKTYITGLHGTVQVTTDGKTYQVTSERDDTNKPTVTHRVPLWPGKAPIGDGKFEEYSKDLEVFLPPADKANGAAIVLCPGGGYIRHVTEKEGYPIAQWLNEHGIACIILEYRLPELRRQVPLLDAQRAIRLTRANAAAWKIDPKRIGILGFSAGGHVASTALTHFNSGDAISTDAIERLNSRPDFGWLVYPVVTMGEFTHGGSKAKLLGSDPTPDLIRLYSNETQVTADTPPTFLAHAIDDKAVPIENSRQFVASMKAHHVPVELLELPNGGHGLNGCKGPLWEQWKVAALSWLAAQKLIPPNQP
;
A
#
# COMPACT_ATOMS: atom_id res chain seq x y z
N MET A 1 39.66 -46.80 42.00
CA MET A 1 39.34 -47.44 40.70
C MET A 1 38.18 -46.67 40.08
N ASN A 2 38.45 -45.97 38.96
CA ASN A 2 37.57 -45.70 37.79
C ASN A 2 36.03 -45.84 37.94
N ARG A 3 35.14 -44.99 37.40
CA ARG A 3 35.23 -43.94 36.35
C ARG A 3 33.86 -43.24 36.18
N HIS A 4 33.93 -41.95 35.79
CA HIS A 4 33.03 -41.20 34.89
C HIS A 4 31.70 -40.62 35.42
N PHE A 5 31.73 -39.32 35.74
CA PHE A 5 30.57 -38.41 35.64
C PHE A 5 30.73 -37.54 34.39
N ILE A 6 29.65 -37.46 33.60
CA ILE A 6 29.51 -36.64 32.39
C ILE A 6 29.07 -35.23 32.77
N ALA A 7 29.65 -34.26 32.07
CA ALA A 7 29.55 -32.82 32.28
C ALA A 7 28.17 -32.23 31.93
N ILE A 8 27.73 -31.27 32.73
CA ILE A 8 26.71 -30.27 32.38
C ILE A 8 27.46 -29.00 31.98
N ALA A 9 27.41 -28.63 30.71
CA ALA A 9 27.97 -27.37 30.22
C ALA A 9 26.90 -26.28 30.26
N ALA A 10 26.99 -25.39 31.26
CA ALA A 10 26.29 -24.11 31.28
C ALA A 10 27.12 -23.10 30.47
N PHE A 11 26.62 -22.64 29.32
CA PHE A 11 27.21 -21.51 28.61
C PHE A 11 26.76 -20.22 29.27
N ALA A 12 27.62 -19.65 30.10
CA ALA A 12 27.56 -18.26 30.52
C ALA A 12 28.03 -17.38 29.36
N LEU A 13 27.16 -16.51 28.84
CA LEU A 13 27.56 -15.45 27.93
C LEU A 13 28.28 -14.36 28.73
N PHE A 14 29.58 -14.21 28.52
CA PHE A 14 30.35 -13.06 28.98
C PHE A 14 29.93 -11.81 28.22
N TYR A 15 29.30 -10.87 28.91
CA TYR A 15 29.20 -9.48 28.47
C TYR A 15 30.58 -8.83 28.63
N VAL A 16 31.35 -8.78 27.55
CA VAL A 16 32.53 -7.91 27.49
C VAL A 16 32.01 -6.52 27.12
N GLY A 17 31.95 -5.64 28.10
CA GLY A 17 31.61 -4.24 27.89
C GLY A 17 32.63 -3.58 26.96
N THR A 18 32.15 -3.11 25.81
CA THR A 18 32.88 -2.12 25.00
C THR A 18 32.89 -0.79 25.76
N PRO A 19 33.98 0.00 25.71
CA PRO A 19 34.00 1.32 26.30
C PRO A 19 32.96 2.18 25.57
N VAL A 20 32.13 2.88 26.34
CA VAL A 20 31.23 3.93 25.85
C VAL A 20 32.09 4.99 25.19
N GLY A 21 32.17 4.94 23.86
CA GLY A 21 32.72 6.03 23.06
C GLY A 21 31.84 7.27 23.25
N LEU A 22 32.48 8.41 23.49
CA LEU A 22 31.89 9.73 23.39
C LEU A 22 30.96 9.80 22.17
N GLY A 23 29.71 10.19 22.41
CA GLY A 23 28.59 10.02 21.49
C GLY A 23 28.90 10.45 20.06
N ALA A 24 28.81 9.52 19.13
CA ALA A 24 28.65 9.86 17.73
C ALA A 24 27.37 10.69 17.61
N GLU A 25 27.45 11.88 17.02
CA GLU A 25 26.22 12.58 16.61
C GLU A 25 25.39 11.62 15.76
N PRO A 26 24.06 11.57 15.96
CA PRO A 26 23.21 10.74 15.13
C PRO A 26 23.47 11.08 13.65
N ALA A 27 23.59 10.04 12.81
CA ALA A 27 23.84 10.21 11.39
C ALA A 27 22.79 11.17 10.81
N ARG A 28 23.25 12.30 10.25
CA ARG A 28 22.38 13.30 9.65
C ARG A 28 21.85 12.76 8.33
N THR A 29 20.54 12.65 8.22
CA THR A 29 19.86 12.12 7.03
C THR A 29 18.91 13.14 6.44
N PHE A 30 18.80 13.15 5.11
CA PHE A 30 17.70 13.80 4.40
C PHE A 30 16.71 12.73 3.94
N SER A 31 15.44 12.91 4.30
CA SER A 31 14.34 12.05 3.85
C SER A 31 13.40 12.83 2.94
N PHE A 32 13.07 12.24 1.81
CA PHE A 32 12.25 12.78 0.75
C PHE A 32 11.13 11.79 0.42
N THR A 33 9.89 12.14 0.73
CA THR A 33 8.75 11.20 0.67
C THR A 33 7.68 11.72 -0.28
N VAL A 34 7.50 11.08 -1.42
CA VAL A 34 6.42 11.38 -2.37
C VAL A 34 5.22 10.53 -2.01
N LEU A 35 4.12 11.17 -1.62
CA LEU A 35 2.96 10.48 -1.06
C LEU A 35 2.09 9.88 -2.16
N GLU A 36 1.55 8.69 -1.91
CA GLU A 36 0.40 8.24 -2.69
C GLU A 36 -0.84 9.04 -2.28
N ILE A 37 -1.51 9.59 -3.29
CA ILE A 37 -2.84 10.16 -3.13
C ILE A 37 -3.84 9.11 -3.63
N PRO A 38 -4.81 8.68 -2.81
CA PRO A 38 -5.79 7.70 -3.20
C PRO A 38 -6.61 8.19 -4.39
N ASP A 39 -7.12 7.24 -5.16
CA ASP A 39 -7.87 7.53 -6.37
C ASP A 39 -9.24 8.17 -6.08
N ILE A 40 -9.32 9.50 -6.20
CA ILE A 40 -10.55 10.30 -6.05
C ILE A 40 -11.27 10.57 -7.37
N GLN A 41 -11.10 9.67 -8.33
CA GLN A 41 -11.74 9.64 -9.63
C GLN A 41 -11.25 10.63 -10.70
N ARG A 42 -10.72 11.80 -10.33
CA ARG A 42 -10.28 12.81 -11.29
C ARG A 42 -8.93 13.41 -10.92
N GLY A 43 -7.93 13.21 -11.77
CA GLY A 43 -6.68 13.99 -11.75
C GLY A 43 -5.43 13.24 -11.29
N ALA A 44 -4.46 14.01 -10.85
CA ALA A 44 -3.23 13.59 -10.21
C ALA A 44 -3.08 14.38 -8.90
N GLY A 45 -1.92 14.32 -8.29
CA GLY A 45 -1.57 15.28 -7.28
C GLY A 45 -0.22 14.99 -6.68
N LEU A 46 0.46 16.07 -6.29
CA LEU A 46 1.80 16.02 -5.77
C LEU A 46 1.83 16.54 -4.35
N ALA A 47 2.24 15.67 -3.43
CA ALA A 47 2.54 16.04 -2.05
C ALA A 47 3.86 15.38 -1.67
N ILE A 48 4.83 16.18 -1.25
CA ILE A 48 6.15 15.69 -0.86
C ILE A 48 6.45 16.16 0.56
N VAL A 49 6.78 15.21 1.45
CA VAL A 49 7.28 15.51 2.80
C VAL A 49 8.79 15.39 2.81
N MET A 50 9.47 16.46 3.19
CA MET A 50 10.92 16.55 3.33
C MET A 50 11.29 16.71 4.80
N ARG A 51 12.15 15.82 5.31
CA ARG A 51 12.76 15.92 6.64
C ARG A 51 14.24 16.20 6.45
N THR A 52 14.68 17.36 6.91
CA THR A 52 16.04 17.84 6.69
C THR A 52 17.03 17.25 7.70
N PRO A 53 18.34 17.31 7.41
CA PRO A 53 19.41 16.93 8.34
C PRO A 53 19.31 17.58 9.73
N SER A 54 18.90 18.86 9.81
CA SER A 54 18.71 19.55 11.09
C SER A 54 17.37 19.23 11.79
N GLY A 55 16.57 18.32 11.24
CA GLY A 55 15.29 17.89 11.81
C GLY A 55 14.09 18.76 11.43
N LYS A 56 14.25 19.71 10.51
CA LYS A 56 13.15 20.55 10.00
C LYS A 56 12.22 19.75 9.10
N THR A 57 10.96 20.17 9.04
CA THR A 57 9.96 19.58 8.14
C THR A 57 9.50 20.58 7.12
N TRP A 58 9.60 20.20 5.86
CA TRP A 58 9.13 21.00 4.73
C TRP A 58 8.18 20.19 3.87
N LEU A 59 7.23 20.88 3.26
CA LEU A 59 6.39 20.31 2.21
C LEU A 59 6.82 20.91 0.86
N TYR A 60 6.83 20.10 -0.19
CA TYR A 60 6.80 20.59 -1.58
C TYR A 60 5.50 20.11 -2.20
N ASP A 61 4.64 21.08 -2.49
CA ASP A 61 3.22 20.90 -2.73
C ASP A 61 2.52 20.10 -1.60
N THR A 62 1.20 20.01 -1.69
CA THR A 62 0.32 19.51 -0.60
C THR A 62 -0.77 18.58 -1.10
N GLY A 63 -0.74 18.24 -2.38
CA GLY A 63 -1.66 17.34 -3.03
C GLY A 63 -3.03 17.97 -3.30
N THR A 64 -3.92 17.13 -3.84
CA THR A 64 -5.23 17.53 -4.33
C THR A 64 -6.24 17.87 -3.23
N ALA A 65 -6.95 18.98 -3.40
CA ALA A 65 -8.22 19.24 -2.76
C ALA A 65 -9.04 20.28 -3.55
N HIS A 66 -10.34 20.06 -3.67
CA HIS A 66 -11.23 20.94 -4.42
C HIS A 66 -12.32 21.53 -3.50
N PRO A 67 -12.27 22.84 -3.17
CA PRO A 67 -13.29 23.48 -2.34
C PRO A 67 -14.66 23.59 -3.05
N GLU A 68 -14.67 23.54 -4.39
CA GLU A 68 -15.89 23.67 -5.19
C GLU A 68 -16.29 22.33 -5.83
N ARG A 69 -17.12 21.55 -5.13
CA ARG A 69 -18.27 20.78 -5.66
C ARG A 69 -18.76 19.77 -4.62
N LEU A 70 -19.78 20.19 -3.87
CA LEU A 70 -20.96 19.35 -3.67
C LEU A 70 -21.59 19.13 -5.05
N SER A 71 -21.06 18.23 -5.86
CA SER A 71 -21.75 17.84 -7.07
C SER A 71 -23.00 17.05 -6.65
N SER A 72 -24.10 17.21 -7.39
CA SER A 72 -25.39 16.57 -7.14
C SER A 72 -25.37 15.04 -7.25
N ASP A 73 -24.20 14.47 -7.57
CA ASP A 73 -23.86 13.05 -7.64
C ASP A 73 -22.86 12.60 -6.54
N GLY A 74 -22.35 13.49 -5.69
CA GLY A 74 -21.81 13.14 -4.36
C GLY A 74 -20.37 12.59 -4.24
N TRP A 75 -19.50 12.69 -5.26
CA TRP A 75 -18.21 11.96 -5.25
C TRP A 75 -16.91 12.78 -5.13
N LEU A 76 -16.94 14.11 -5.14
CA LEU A 76 -15.74 14.97 -4.98
C LEU A 76 -15.71 15.80 -3.69
N ALA A 77 -16.80 15.87 -2.94
CA ALA A 77 -17.00 16.91 -1.92
C ALA A 77 -16.18 16.74 -0.62
N ASN A 78 -15.60 15.57 -0.35
CA ASN A 78 -15.06 15.27 0.97
C ASN A 78 -13.55 14.99 1.03
N PHE A 79 -12.85 14.73 -0.07
CA PHE A 79 -11.42 14.39 0.03
C PHE A 79 -10.54 15.65 0.04
N ASN A 80 -9.55 15.68 0.94
CA ASN A 80 -8.52 16.70 0.98
C ASN A 80 -7.18 16.03 1.32
N ALA A 81 -6.21 16.06 0.40
CA ALA A 81 -4.91 15.42 0.60
C ALA A 81 -4.17 15.95 1.84
N GLY A 82 -4.34 17.24 2.18
CA GLY A 82 -3.83 17.82 3.40
C GLY A 82 -4.37 17.15 4.66
N ARG A 83 -5.69 16.96 4.73
CA ARG A 83 -6.39 16.33 5.88
C ARG A 83 -6.21 14.81 5.92
N ASP A 84 -6.31 14.16 4.78
CA ASP A 84 -6.50 12.70 4.68
C ASP A 84 -5.19 11.94 4.43
N VAL A 85 -4.13 12.63 3.97
CA VAL A 85 -2.84 12.00 3.62
C VAL A 85 -1.68 12.66 4.35
N VAL A 86 -1.50 13.98 4.20
CA VAL A 86 -0.35 14.71 4.76
C VAL A 86 -0.44 14.78 6.29
N ALA A 87 -1.53 15.30 6.86
CA ALA A 87 -1.66 15.47 8.31
C ALA A 87 -1.57 14.16 9.11
N PRO A 88 -2.17 13.03 8.67
CA PRO A 88 -2.01 11.75 9.35
C PRO A 88 -0.55 11.26 9.35
N LEU A 89 0.18 11.44 8.25
CA LEU A 89 1.60 11.11 8.18
C LEU A 89 2.43 12.00 9.12
N LEU A 90 2.23 13.32 9.09
CA LEU A 90 2.93 14.25 9.96
C LEU A 90 2.66 13.95 11.44
N LYS A 91 1.40 13.69 11.80
CA LYS A 91 1.00 13.26 13.14
C LYS A 91 1.69 11.95 13.55
N LYS A 92 1.76 10.96 12.64
CA LYS A 92 2.50 9.70 12.85
C LYS A 92 3.99 9.93 13.10
N GLN A 93 4.56 10.97 12.51
CA GLN A 93 5.96 11.38 12.71
C GLN A 93 6.16 12.30 13.92
N GLY A 94 5.12 12.54 14.73
CA GLY A 94 5.18 13.45 15.88
C GLY A 94 5.35 14.92 15.49
N VAL A 95 5.03 15.29 14.25
CA VAL A 95 5.16 16.64 13.72
C VAL A 95 3.88 17.41 14.00
N THR A 96 3.98 18.44 14.84
CA THR A 96 2.87 19.35 15.20
C THR A 96 2.97 20.72 14.52
N ALA A 97 4.10 21.02 13.90
CA ALA A 97 4.37 22.24 13.14
C ALA A 97 5.39 21.96 12.03
N ILE A 98 5.30 22.67 10.92
CA ILE A 98 6.25 22.56 9.80
C ILE A 98 6.96 23.89 9.53
N ASP A 99 8.22 23.80 9.11
CA ASP A 99 9.09 24.95 8.88
C ASP A 99 8.74 25.73 7.61
N GLY A 100 8.05 25.07 6.69
CA GLY A 100 7.31 25.74 5.64
C GLY A 100 6.84 24.80 4.54
N VAL A 101 6.22 25.43 3.54
CA VAL A 101 5.70 24.77 2.34
C VAL A 101 6.19 25.54 1.12
N PHE A 102 6.73 24.80 0.16
CA PHE A 102 6.91 25.26 -1.20
C PHE A 102 5.65 24.93 -1.99
N ILE A 103 5.11 25.90 -2.70
CA ILE A 103 4.04 25.67 -3.68
C ILE A 103 4.63 25.91 -5.06
N SER A 104 4.60 24.87 -5.90
CA SER A 104 5.11 24.95 -7.25
C SER A 104 4.26 25.90 -8.09
N HIS A 105 2.95 25.73 -8.07
CA HIS A 105 1.99 26.57 -8.77
C HIS A 105 0.56 26.41 -8.22
N ALA A 106 -0.38 27.14 -8.82
CA ALA A 106 -1.72 27.36 -8.28
C ALA A 106 -2.78 26.31 -8.69
N HIS A 107 -2.43 25.12 -9.19
CA HIS A 107 -3.44 24.09 -9.47
C HIS A 107 -3.81 23.33 -8.20
N TYR A 108 -5.09 23.01 -8.03
CA TYR A 108 -5.59 22.35 -6.82
C TYR A 108 -4.92 21.01 -6.51
N ASP A 109 -4.42 20.28 -7.50
CA ASP A 109 -3.67 19.04 -7.32
C ASP A 109 -2.26 19.21 -6.74
N HIS A 110 -1.81 20.47 -6.60
CA HIS A 110 -0.57 20.86 -5.94
C HIS A 110 -0.84 21.58 -4.62
N PHE A 111 -1.50 22.72 -4.63
CA PHE A 111 -1.69 23.54 -3.41
C PHE A 111 -2.99 23.24 -2.65
N GLY A 112 -3.89 22.41 -3.18
CA GLY A 112 -5.24 22.25 -2.62
C GLY A 112 -5.24 21.74 -1.18
N GLY A 113 -4.35 20.81 -0.83
CA GLY A 113 -4.20 20.33 0.55
C GLY A 113 -3.86 21.44 1.55
N LEU A 114 -3.14 22.48 1.11
CA LEU A 114 -2.76 23.63 1.94
C LEU A 114 -3.99 24.39 2.46
N LEU A 115 -5.09 24.41 1.71
CA LEU A 115 -6.34 25.08 2.10
C LEU A 115 -6.86 24.57 3.45
N TRP A 116 -6.66 23.29 3.75
CA TRP A 116 -7.03 22.72 5.06
C TRP A 116 -5.87 22.80 6.05
N LEU A 117 -4.63 22.48 5.60
CA LEU A 117 -3.46 22.43 6.48
C LEU A 117 -3.19 23.77 7.17
N LYS A 118 -3.31 24.89 6.47
CA LYS A 118 -3.00 26.23 7.03
C LYS A 118 -3.84 26.60 8.25
N ASP A 119 -5.04 26.01 8.36
CA ASP A 119 -5.99 26.26 9.45
C ASP A 119 -5.86 25.24 10.61
N HIS A 120 -5.11 24.13 10.41
CA HIS A 120 -5.06 22.99 11.34
C HIS A 120 -3.64 22.57 11.73
N LEU A 121 -2.62 23.16 11.11
CA LEU A 121 -1.21 22.89 11.35
C LEU A 121 -0.45 24.21 11.34
N GLU A 122 0.47 24.41 12.29
CA GLU A 122 1.33 25.58 12.26
C GLU A 122 2.32 25.48 11.09
N ILE A 123 2.22 26.41 10.13
CA ILE A 123 3.11 26.52 8.97
C ILE A 123 3.87 27.84 9.08
N LYS A 124 5.19 27.77 9.28
CA LYS A 124 6.02 28.96 9.53
C LYS A 124 6.29 29.80 8.28
N LYS A 125 6.42 29.18 7.10
CA LYS A 125 6.76 29.86 5.85
C LYS A 125 5.99 29.30 4.66
N LEU A 126 5.62 30.17 3.72
CA LEU A 126 5.16 29.83 2.38
C LEU A 126 6.16 30.36 1.36
N ILE A 127 6.57 29.51 0.43
CA ILE A 127 7.51 29.85 -0.64
C ILE A 127 6.86 29.53 -1.97
N ASP A 128 6.80 30.51 -2.87
CA ASP A 128 6.35 30.32 -4.25
C ASP A 128 7.11 31.27 -5.21
N CYS A 129 6.84 31.17 -6.51
CA CYS A 129 7.50 32.05 -7.48
C CYS A 129 6.89 33.45 -7.56
N GLY A 130 5.77 33.72 -6.88
CA GLY A 130 5.06 34.99 -6.95
C GLY A 130 4.37 35.28 -8.29
N TYR A 131 4.29 34.30 -9.21
CA TYR A 131 3.56 34.45 -10.46
C TYR A 131 2.06 34.67 -10.22
N ILE A 132 1.46 35.57 -11.01
CA ILE A 132 0.03 35.89 -10.98
C ILE A 132 -0.48 35.89 -12.42
N PHE A 133 -1.36 34.94 -12.75
CA PHE A 133 -2.05 34.93 -14.03
C PHE A 133 -3.20 35.96 -14.04
N ARG A 134 -3.27 36.79 -15.09
CA ARG A 134 -4.38 37.72 -15.33
C ARG A 134 -4.69 37.76 -16.83
N SER A 135 -5.95 37.56 -17.17
CA SER A 135 -6.51 37.82 -18.50
C SER A 135 -7.84 38.57 -18.38
N GLY A 136 -8.11 39.44 -19.35
CA GLY A 136 -9.42 40.08 -19.54
C GLY A 136 -10.40 39.24 -20.37
N ASN A 137 -9.97 38.06 -20.85
CA ASN A 137 -10.80 37.11 -21.57
C ASN A 137 -11.14 35.91 -20.67
N GLU A 138 -12.43 35.69 -20.41
CA GLU A 138 -12.91 34.57 -19.58
C GLU A 138 -12.55 33.21 -20.16
N ASP A 139 -12.47 33.08 -21.48
CA ASP A 139 -12.10 31.82 -22.13
C ASP A 139 -10.67 31.37 -21.82
N ASP A 140 -9.82 32.28 -21.35
CA ASP A 140 -8.46 31.95 -20.98
C ASP A 140 -8.39 31.16 -19.67
N TYR A 141 -9.45 31.17 -18.84
CA TYR A 141 -9.55 30.50 -17.53
C TYR A 141 -10.18 29.10 -17.58
N ARG A 142 -10.48 28.55 -18.77
CA ARG A 142 -11.18 27.25 -18.85
C ARG A 142 -10.35 26.05 -18.39
N GLY A 143 -9.02 26.16 -18.39
CA GLY A 143 -8.10 25.09 -18.00
C GLY A 143 -7.62 25.19 -16.55
N THR A 144 -7.38 26.41 -16.04
CA THR A 144 -7.24 26.68 -14.59
C THR A 144 -8.33 27.64 -14.17
N ASN A 145 -9.24 27.12 -13.34
CA ASN A 145 -10.40 27.90 -12.94
C ASN A 145 -9.98 29.16 -12.20
N ARG A 146 -10.73 30.25 -12.40
CA ARG A 146 -10.49 31.52 -11.72
C ARG A 146 -10.42 31.36 -10.19
N SER A 147 -11.22 30.48 -9.62
CA SER A 147 -11.23 30.19 -8.17
C SER A 147 -9.93 29.55 -7.67
N GLU A 148 -9.23 28.74 -8.47
CA GLU A 148 -7.92 28.18 -8.11
C GLU A 148 -6.90 29.29 -7.89
N LEU A 149 -6.84 30.21 -8.86
CA LEU A 149 -5.94 31.35 -8.82
C LEU A 149 -6.28 32.28 -7.65
N ASP A 150 -7.56 32.57 -7.44
CA ASP A 150 -8.01 33.48 -6.40
C ASP A 150 -7.77 32.89 -5.00
N HIS A 151 -8.01 31.59 -4.78
CA HIS A 151 -7.69 30.92 -3.52
C HIS A 151 -6.18 30.87 -3.27
N HIS A 152 -5.37 30.56 -4.28
CA HIS A 152 -3.91 30.57 -4.12
C HIS A 152 -3.39 31.98 -3.77
N ASN A 153 -3.92 33.02 -4.44
CA ASN A 153 -3.58 34.41 -4.13
C ASN A 153 -3.98 34.79 -2.70
N LEU A 154 -5.17 34.37 -2.24
CA LEU A 154 -5.63 34.63 -0.87
C LEU A 154 -4.68 33.99 0.16
N VAL A 155 -4.31 32.72 -0.02
CA VAL A 155 -3.35 32.03 0.85
C VAL A 155 -2.00 32.75 0.85
N ARG A 156 -1.52 33.18 -0.32
CA ARG A 156 -0.28 33.97 -0.42
C ARG A 156 -0.37 35.27 0.39
N ASP A 157 -1.46 36.00 0.24
CA ASP A 157 -1.66 37.29 0.91
C ASP A 157 -1.81 37.13 2.43
N GLU A 158 -2.44 36.05 2.91
CA GLU A 158 -2.47 35.67 4.34
C GLU A 158 -1.05 35.48 4.90
N PHE A 159 -0.17 34.77 4.19
CA PHE A 159 1.21 34.58 4.63
C PHE A 159 2.04 35.87 4.54
N LYS A 160 1.83 36.70 3.52
CA LYS A 160 2.47 38.02 3.42
C LYS A 160 2.08 38.94 4.56
N ALA A 161 0.79 38.97 4.93
CA ALA A 161 0.27 39.84 5.99
C ALA A 161 0.96 39.60 7.35
N ARG A 162 1.46 38.38 7.58
CA ARG A 162 2.23 38.01 8.79
C ARG A 162 3.74 37.90 8.59
N GLY A 163 4.27 38.36 7.45
CA GLY A 163 5.72 38.34 7.16
C GLY A 163 6.30 36.94 6.95
N ALA A 164 5.47 35.96 6.59
CA ALA A 164 5.82 34.54 6.46
C ALA A 164 5.92 34.06 5.00
N HIS A 165 5.87 34.96 4.02
CA HIS A 165 5.95 34.64 2.60
C HIS A 165 7.33 34.98 2.02
N ILE A 166 7.86 34.09 1.18
CA ILE A 166 9.09 34.30 0.41
C ILE A 166 8.75 34.08 -1.07
N THR A 167 9.09 35.06 -1.91
CA THR A 167 9.08 34.90 -3.36
C THR A 167 10.46 34.47 -3.83
N ALA A 168 10.54 33.41 -4.65
CA ALA A 168 11.80 32.94 -5.19
C ALA A 168 11.75 32.61 -6.69
N THR A 169 12.80 32.93 -7.44
CA THR A 169 12.85 32.72 -8.91
C THR A 169 14.19 32.17 -9.38
N ALA A 170 14.26 31.70 -10.63
CA ALA A 170 15.44 31.02 -11.16
C ALA A 170 16.74 31.79 -10.93
N GLY A 171 17.76 31.09 -10.45
CA GLY A 171 19.08 31.63 -10.11
C GLY A 171 19.27 31.95 -8.62
N GLU A 172 18.19 32.00 -7.83
CA GLU A 172 18.27 32.23 -6.39
C GLU A 172 18.59 30.94 -5.61
N THR A 173 19.22 31.08 -4.46
CA THR A 173 19.51 29.99 -3.50
C THR A 173 18.80 30.29 -2.18
N LEU A 174 18.17 29.29 -1.58
CA LEU A 174 17.38 29.42 -0.36
C LEU A 174 18.13 28.79 0.82
N ASP A 175 18.44 29.61 1.83
CA ASP A 175 19.08 29.17 3.08
C ASP A 175 18.04 28.74 4.12
N LEU A 176 17.63 27.47 4.04
CA LEU A 176 16.57 26.90 4.89
C LEU A 176 17.09 25.81 5.84
N ASP A 177 18.23 25.20 5.53
CA ASP A 177 18.90 24.19 6.33
C ASP A 177 20.42 24.26 6.03
N PRO A 178 21.29 24.25 7.05
CA PRO A 178 22.73 24.44 6.84
C PRO A 178 23.39 23.33 6.03
N ASP A 179 22.78 22.13 5.99
CA ASP A 179 23.33 20.98 5.28
C ASP A 179 22.72 20.82 3.87
N LEU A 180 21.69 21.61 3.52
CA LEU A 180 21.04 21.54 2.22
C LEU A 180 21.38 22.76 1.36
N ARG A 181 21.76 22.50 0.10
CA ARG A 181 21.81 23.53 -0.94
C ARG A 181 20.54 23.45 -1.78
N ILE A 182 19.66 24.44 -1.61
CA ILE A 182 18.38 24.55 -2.33
C ILE A 182 18.47 25.69 -3.34
N GLU A 183 18.49 25.35 -4.62
CA GLU A 183 18.53 26.31 -5.73
C GLU A 183 17.19 26.34 -6.45
N VAL A 184 16.69 27.53 -6.77
CA VAL A 184 15.54 27.70 -7.66
C VAL A 184 16.04 27.71 -9.09
N ILE A 185 15.54 26.79 -9.91
CA ILE A 185 15.99 26.59 -11.29
C ILE A 185 14.94 27.04 -12.32
N ALA A 186 13.68 27.14 -11.92
CA ALA A 186 12.61 27.75 -12.71
C ALA A 186 11.55 28.34 -11.76
N PRO A 187 10.72 29.27 -12.23
CA PRO A 187 10.83 29.99 -13.50
C PRO A 187 11.77 31.21 -13.42
N PRO A 188 12.40 31.63 -14.53
CA PRO A 188 13.04 32.94 -14.60
C PRO A 188 11.96 34.04 -14.70
N LYS A 189 12.16 35.18 -14.04
CA LYS A 189 11.19 36.30 -14.03
C LYS A 189 10.81 36.78 -15.43
N SER A 190 11.73 36.67 -16.40
CA SER A 190 11.47 37.02 -17.80
C SER A 190 10.38 36.15 -18.44
N TYR A 191 10.12 34.95 -17.92
CA TYR A 191 9.13 34.00 -18.45
C TYR A 191 7.70 34.21 -17.91
N PHE A 192 7.52 35.07 -16.89
CA PHE A 192 6.17 35.36 -16.36
C PHE A 192 5.23 35.93 -17.43
N ASN A 193 5.77 36.72 -18.34
CA ASN A 193 4.99 37.45 -19.34
C ASN A 193 5.08 36.80 -20.74
N ASP A 194 5.72 35.64 -20.89
CA ASP A 194 5.96 35.04 -22.21
C ASP A 194 5.64 33.54 -22.26
N PRO A 195 4.54 33.16 -22.90
CA PRO A 195 4.28 31.73 -23.04
C PRO A 195 3.47 31.47 -24.32
N LYS A 196 4.09 31.65 -25.48
CA LYS A 196 3.48 31.18 -26.73
C LYS A 196 4.46 30.31 -27.49
N VAL A 197 4.54 29.06 -27.07
CA VAL A 197 5.03 28.01 -27.96
C VAL A 197 3.89 27.70 -28.93
N ASN A 198 4.11 27.97 -30.22
CA ASN A 198 3.08 27.88 -31.29
C ASN A 198 2.56 26.44 -31.55
N THR A 199 2.93 25.47 -30.72
CA THR A 199 2.66 24.03 -30.89
C THR A 199 1.65 23.46 -29.89
N ARG A 200 1.11 24.27 -28.96
CA ARG A 200 0.17 23.79 -27.95
C ARG A 200 -1.17 23.34 -28.53
N GLN A 201 -1.79 22.35 -27.87
CA GLN A 201 -3.11 21.86 -28.26
C GLN A 201 -4.17 22.95 -28.10
N LYS A 202 -5.16 22.96 -29.00
CA LYS A 202 -6.25 23.95 -29.02
C LYS A 202 -7.03 24.08 -27.70
N ASN A 203 -7.04 23.04 -26.87
CA ASN A 203 -7.80 23.00 -25.62
C ASN A 203 -6.96 23.35 -24.38
N ASP A 204 -5.66 23.62 -24.54
CA ASP A 204 -4.76 24.04 -23.47
C ASP A 204 -4.83 25.56 -23.35
N THR A 205 -5.71 26.06 -22.49
CA THR A 205 -5.96 27.50 -22.35
C THR A 205 -4.81 28.21 -21.64
N PRO A 206 -4.61 29.53 -21.88
CA PRO A 206 -3.56 30.32 -21.24
C PRO A 206 -3.40 30.08 -19.74
N SER A 207 -4.46 30.16 -18.95
CA SER A 207 -4.37 29.95 -17.50
C SER A 207 -3.74 28.61 -17.09
N HIS A 208 -3.98 27.55 -17.86
CA HIS A 208 -3.49 26.21 -17.56
C HIS A 208 -2.01 26.08 -17.84
N PHE A 209 -1.59 26.33 -19.09
CA PHE A 209 -0.19 26.16 -19.43
C PHE A 209 0.72 27.20 -18.79
N LEU A 210 0.27 28.44 -18.59
CA LEU A 210 1.11 29.49 -18.01
C LEU A 210 1.44 29.23 -16.54
N VAL A 211 0.45 28.73 -15.82
CA VAL A 211 0.61 28.38 -14.42
C VAL A 211 1.58 27.19 -14.30
N ASN A 212 1.46 26.19 -15.17
CA ASN A 212 2.40 25.07 -15.26
C ASN A 212 3.82 25.49 -15.65
N ALA A 213 3.94 26.30 -16.69
CA ALA A 213 5.20 26.83 -17.20
C ALA A 213 5.96 27.64 -16.15
N ASN A 214 5.24 28.25 -15.21
CA ASN A 214 5.79 29.03 -14.10
C ASN A 214 5.88 28.26 -12.78
N SER A 215 5.89 26.93 -12.83
CA SER A 215 6.15 26.08 -11.66
C SER A 215 7.48 26.44 -11.00
N LEU A 216 7.47 26.68 -9.68
CA LEU A 216 8.68 26.85 -8.87
C LEU A 216 9.45 25.53 -8.84
N ALA A 217 10.45 25.42 -9.72
CA ALA A 217 11.28 24.23 -9.82
C ALA A 217 12.51 24.35 -8.92
N LEU A 218 12.81 23.28 -8.17
CA LEU A 218 13.90 23.23 -7.21
C LEU A 218 14.95 22.18 -7.59
N ARG A 219 16.20 22.54 -7.35
CA ARG A 219 17.32 21.60 -7.22
C ARG A 219 17.74 21.57 -5.76
N ILE A 220 17.64 20.40 -5.13
CA ILE A 220 18.00 20.20 -3.72
C ILE A 220 19.19 19.26 -3.66
N GLN A 221 20.27 19.69 -3.02
CA GLN A 221 21.48 18.89 -2.83
C GLN A 221 21.78 18.69 -1.35
N PHE A 222 22.02 17.44 -0.97
CA PHE A 222 22.57 17.06 0.33
C PHE A 222 23.82 16.20 0.08
N GLY A 223 24.99 16.70 0.48
CA GLY A 223 26.27 16.10 0.09
C GLY A 223 26.39 15.95 -1.43
N ASP A 224 26.60 14.73 -1.89
CA ASP A 224 26.71 14.37 -3.31
C ASP A 224 25.36 14.07 -3.96
N ILE A 225 24.30 13.83 -3.17
CA ILE A 225 22.98 13.42 -3.69
C ILE A 225 22.14 14.64 -4.07
N VAL A 226 21.52 14.58 -5.26
CA VAL A 226 20.80 15.69 -5.88
C VAL A 226 19.40 15.25 -6.28
N PHE A 227 18.41 16.05 -5.89
CA PHE A 227 17.00 15.91 -6.20
C PHE A 227 16.56 17.05 -7.12
N LEU A 228 15.78 16.74 -8.15
CA LEU A 228 15.19 17.72 -9.06
C LEU A 228 13.67 17.66 -9.00
N LEU A 229 13.04 18.80 -8.70
CA LEU A 229 11.60 18.95 -8.54
C LEU A 229 11.09 20.00 -9.53
N PRO A 230 10.63 19.60 -10.72
CA PRO A 230 10.28 20.53 -11.79
C PRO A 230 8.84 21.08 -11.71
N GLY A 231 7.99 20.53 -10.82
CA GLY A 231 6.56 20.83 -10.81
C GLY A 231 5.88 20.34 -12.09
N ASP A 232 4.91 21.10 -12.60
CA ASP A 232 4.12 20.72 -13.78
C ASP A 232 4.59 21.38 -15.08
N ILE A 233 5.82 21.87 -15.10
CA ILE A 233 6.43 22.39 -16.32
C ILE A 233 6.37 21.32 -17.44
N GLN A 234 5.80 21.71 -18.59
CA GLN A 234 5.51 20.78 -19.68
C GLN A 234 6.64 20.76 -20.71
N THR A 235 6.60 19.78 -21.63
CA THR A 235 7.59 19.57 -22.69
C THR A 235 8.06 20.87 -23.34
N GLU A 236 7.10 21.67 -23.81
CA GLU A 236 7.33 22.92 -24.54
C GLU A 236 8.03 23.98 -23.68
N ASP A 237 7.68 24.08 -22.38
CA ASP A 237 8.27 25.05 -21.46
C ASP A 237 9.61 24.56 -20.92
N ILE A 238 9.82 23.25 -20.83
CA ILE A 238 11.15 22.69 -20.52
C ILE A 238 12.14 23.14 -21.61
N GLU A 239 11.76 23.03 -22.88
CA GLU A 239 12.61 23.44 -24.01
C GLU A 239 12.78 24.96 -24.11
N ALA A 240 11.70 25.72 -23.89
CA ALA A 240 11.69 27.17 -24.09
C ALA A 240 12.15 27.97 -22.86
N SER A 241 12.03 27.42 -21.65
CA SER A 241 12.28 28.13 -20.39
C SER A 241 13.34 27.45 -19.53
N LEU A 242 13.16 26.20 -19.14
CA LEU A 242 14.07 25.59 -18.16
C LEU A 242 15.46 25.32 -18.78
N MET A 243 15.51 24.65 -19.92
CA MET A 243 16.77 24.24 -20.56
C MET A 243 17.66 25.41 -21.02
N PRO A 244 17.13 26.53 -21.53
CA PRO A 244 17.96 27.66 -21.93
C PRO A 244 18.51 28.49 -20.76
N PHE A 245 17.80 28.51 -19.62
CA PHE A 245 18.15 29.38 -18.48
C PHE A 245 18.97 28.67 -17.40
N VAL A 246 18.91 27.34 -17.34
CA VAL A 246 19.66 26.55 -16.37
C VAL A 246 20.92 25.99 -17.02
N ASP A 247 22.06 26.20 -16.38
CA ASP A 247 23.30 25.52 -16.76
C ASP A 247 23.06 24.00 -16.74
N LYS A 248 23.24 23.35 -17.90
CA LYS A 248 22.99 21.91 -18.08
C LYS A 248 23.72 21.06 -17.04
N SER A 249 24.90 21.49 -16.57
CA SER A 249 25.66 20.77 -15.55
C SER A 249 24.92 20.70 -14.19
N LYS A 250 24.02 21.65 -13.91
CA LYS A 250 23.18 21.66 -12.71
C LYS A 250 21.97 20.74 -12.79
N LEU A 251 21.57 20.31 -14.00
CA LEU A 251 20.40 19.46 -14.19
C LEU A 251 20.66 18.01 -13.81
N LYS A 252 21.92 17.56 -13.84
CA LYS A 252 22.29 16.20 -13.45
C LYS A 252 21.82 15.93 -12.01
N CYS A 253 21.08 14.84 -11.83
CA CYS A 253 20.47 14.49 -10.55
C CYS A 253 20.50 12.98 -10.30
N HIS A 254 20.29 12.59 -9.04
CA HIS A 254 20.12 11.19 -8.66
C HIS A 254 18.62 10.83 -8.66
N VAL A 255 17.79 11.76 -8.18
CA VAL A 255 16.33 11.59 -8.08
C VAL A 255 15.63 12.70 -8.84
N LEU A 256 14.78 12.34 -9.80
CA LEU A 256 13.91 13.26 -10.55
C LEU A 256 12.45 12.98 -10.22
N VAL A 257 11.73 13.98 -9.70
CA VAL A 257 10.26 13.95 -9.74
C VAL A 257 9.83 14.24 -11.17
N ALA A 258 9.08 13.33 -11.80
CA ALA A 258 8.68 13.46 -13.19
C ALA A 258 7.81 14.72 -13.37
N PRO A 259 8.16 15.64 -14.30
CA PRO A 259 7.36 16.84 -14.56
C PRO A 259 5.93 16.51 -14.98
N GLY A 260 4.96 17.33 -14.58
CA GLY A 260 3.57 17.20 -15.03
C GLY A 260 2.94 15.87 -14.61
N HIS A 261 3.23 15.43 -13.39
CA HIS A 261 2.91 14.10 -12.84
C HIS A 261 3.48 12.92 -13.66
N GLY A 262 4.34 13.23 -14.62
CA GLY A 262 4.84 12.35 -15.65
C GLY A 262 3.90 12.10 -16.84
N ILE A 263 2.67 12.62 -16.83
CA ILE A 263 1.62 12.35 -17.83
C ILE A 263 2.07 12.77 -19.23
N HIS A 264 2.75 13.92 -19.31
CA HIS A 264 3.32 14.45 -20.54
C HIS A 264 4.66 13.78 -20.84
N PRO A 265 5.05 13.66 -22.13
CA PRO A 265 6.43 13.28 -22.45
C PRO A 265 7.39 14.35 -21.93
N ILE A 266 8.67 13.99 -21.83
CA ILE A 266 9.74 14.97 -21.60
C ILE A 266 10.62 15.09 -22.84
N PRO A 267 11.26 16.24 -23.09
CA PRO A 267 12.26 16.37 -24.15
C PRO A 267 13.40 15.38 -23.93
N GLN A 268 13.87 14.73 -24.99
CA GLN A 268 15.00 13.80 -24.90
C GLN A 268 16.24 14.48 -24.29
N ALA A 269 16.55 15.70 -24.74
CA ALA A 269 17.69 16.47 -24.22
C ALA A 269 17.57 16.79 -22.73
N PHE A 270 16.36 16.92 -22.19
CA PHE A 270 16.14 17.10 -20.75
C PHE A 270 16.39 15.78 -20.00
N GLY A 271 15.90 14.65 -20.52
CA GLY A 271 16.20 13.34 -19.96
C GLY A 271 17.71 13.04 -19.93
N GLU A 272 18.42 13.36 -21.02
CA GLU A 272 19.87 13.18 -21.12
C GLU A 272 20.66 14.13 -20.20
N ALA A 273 20.21 15.38 -20.06
CA ALA A 273 20.87 16.35 -19.17
C ALA A 273 20.65 16.04 -17.68
N THR A 274 19.48 15.52 -17.34
CA THR A 274 19.15 15.14 -15.95
C THR A 274 19.74 13.80 -15.56
N HIS A 275 19.74 12.84 -16.48
CA HIS A 275 20.26 11.47 -16.35
C HIS A 275 20.01 10.85 -14.95
N PRO A 276 18.75 10.79 -14.49
CA PRO A 276 18.45 10.34 -13.14
C PRO A 276 18.66 8.84 -12.98
N GLU A 277 19.14 8.43 -11.81
CA GLU A 277 19.16 7.02 -11.41
C GLU A 277 17.75 6.57 -11.00
N VAL A 278 16.98 7.45 -10.37
CA VAL A 278 15.60 7.22 -9.93
C VAL A 278 14.67 8.30 -10.45
N SER A 279 13.52 7.88 -10.98
CA SER A 279 12.42 8.78 -11.30
C SER A 279 11.17 8.44 -10.50
N ILE A 280 10.43 9.45 -10.05
CA ILE A 280 9.18 9.27 -9.30
C ILE A 280 8.06 10.06 -9.98
N ALA A 281 7.02 9.38 -10.45
CA ALA A 281 5.82 10.01 -11.00
C ALA A 281 4.67 9.93 -9.98
N SER A 282 4.02 11.08 -9.71
CA SER A 282 2.91 11.16 -8.75
C SER A 282 1.56 11.18 -9.45
N VAL A 283 0.87 10.04 -9.53
CA VAL A 283 -0.48 9.97 -10.11
C VAL A 283 -1.34 8.98 -9.35
N PHE A 284 -2.66 9.12 -9.50
CA PHE A 284 -3.59 8.15 -8.92
C PHE A 284 -3.45 6.77 -9.57
N PRO A 285 -3.77 5.68 -8.84
CA PRO A 285 -3.72 4.31 -9.34
C PRO A 285 -4.32 4.08 -10.73
N ARG A 286 -5.45 4.73 -11.08
CA ARG A 286 -6.09 4.58 -12.40
C ARG A 286 -5.26 5.10 -13.58
N TYR A 287 -4.41 6.10 -13.35
CA TYR A 287 -3.57 6.74 -14.39
C TYR A 287 -2.15 6.19 -14.41
N ALA A 288 -1.83 5.29 -13.48
CA ALA A 288 -0.47 4.84 -13.24
C ALA A 288 0.09 3.96 -14.38
N LYS A 289 -0.78 3.37 -15.22
CA LYS A 289 -0.39 2.59 -16.39
C LYS A 289 -0.21 3.49 -17.62
N GLY A 290 0.97 3.44 -18.24
CA GLY A 290 1.23 4.09 -19.54
C GLY A 290 1.64 5.57 -19.46
N ILE A 291 2.18 6.00 -18.31
CA ILE A 291 2.71 7.36 -18.13
C ILE A 291 3.86 7.65 -19.11
N LYS A 292 3.75 8.74 -19.88
CA LYS A 292 4.61 8.99 -21.06
C LYS A 292 6.04 9.38 -20.72
N SER A 293 6.27 10.35 -19.82
CA SER A 293 7.64 10.77 -19.42
C SER A 293 8.49 9.60 -18.95
N THR A 294 7.86 8.66 -18.25
CA THR A 294 8.56 7.52 -17.65
C THR A 294 9.10 6.57 -18.71
N ALA A 295 8.51 6.52 -19.90
CA ALA A 295 9.05 5.72 -21.00
C ALA A 295 10.44 6.23 -21.42
N THR A 296 10.59 7.54 -21.59
CA THR A 296 11.89 8.17 -21.90
C THR A 296 12.90 7.94 -20.79
N LEU A 297 12.51 8.16 -19.53
CA LEU A 297 13.40 7.99 -18.37
C LEU A 297 13.84 6.53 -18.18
N LYS A 298 12.93 5.57 -18.35
CA LYS A 298 13.26 4.13 -18.34
C LYS A 298 14.21 3.76 -19.47
N ALA A 299 14.02 4.29 -20.67
CA ALA A 299 14.91 4.06 -21.80
C ALA A 299 16.34 4.58 -21.55
N LEU A 300 16.47 5.62 -20.73
CA LEU A 300 17.75 6.16 -20.26
C LEU A 300 18.33 5.43 -19.04
N GLY A 301 17.68 4.35 -18.57
CA GLY A 301 18.17 3.50 -17.48
C GLY A 301 17.68 3.89 -16.08
N ALA A 302 16.83 4.91 -15.94
CA ALA A 302 16.29 5.29 -14.64
C ALA A 302 15.34 4.21 -14.09
N LYS A 303 15.49 3.85 -12.80
CA LYS A 303 14.48 3.07 -12.09
C LYS A 303 13.28 3.99 -11.78
N THR A 304 12.12 3.69 -12.35
CA THR A 304 10.92 4.52 -12.14
C THR A 304 9.99 3.93 -11.10
N TYR A 305 9.60 4.77 -10.15
CA TYR A 305 8.46 4.55 -9.28
C TYR A 305 7.29 5.44 -9.70
N ILE A 306 6.09 4.92 -9.53
CA ILE A 306 4.82 5.59 -9.84
C ILE A 306 3.94 5.41 -8.61
N THR A 307 3.55 6.48 -7.92
CA THR A 307 2.87 6.37 -6.63
C THR A 307 1.58 5.57 -6.71
N GLY A 308 0.79 5.72 -7.78
CA GLY A 308 -0.41 4.91 -8.00
C GLY A 308 -0.17 3.40 -8.20
N LEU A 309 1.06 2.96 -8.54
CA LEU A 309 1.42 1.53 -8.57
C LEU A 309 2.17 1.09 -7.31
N HIS A 310 3.10 1.92 -6.83
CA HIS A 310 4.10 1.57 -5.83
C HIS A 310 3.76 2.07 -4.42
N GLY A 311 2.68 2.83 -4.29
CA GLY A 311 2.29 3.53 -3.06
C GLY A 311 3.19 4.71 -2.77
N THR A 312 3.24 5.09 -1.49
CA THR A 312 4.18 6.11 -1.02
C THR A 312 5.61 5.68 -1.31
N VAL A 313 6.39 6.57 -1.92
CA VAL A 313 7.80 6.33 -2.27
C VAL A 313 8.68 7.23 -1.42
N GLN A 314 9.58 6.64 -0.65
CA GLN A 314 10.52 7.35 0.20
C GLN A 314 11.95 7.14 -0.28
N VAL A 315 12.70 8.24 -0.40
CA VAL A 315 14.14 8.24 -0.58
C VAL A 315 14.78 8.77 0.70
N THR A 316 15.69 7.99 1.29
CA THR A 316 16.48 8.41 2.46
C THR A 316 17.96 8.40 2.10
N THR A 317 18.68 9.46 2.44
CA THR A 317 20.11 9.60 2.11
C THR A 317 20.91 10.18 3.28
N ASP A 318 22.17 9.77 3.39
CA ASP A 318 23.19 10.32 4.28
C ASP A 318 24.10 11.37 3.58
N GLY A 319 23.75 11.73 2.34
CA GLY A 319 24.51 12.67 1.52
C GLY A 319 25.62 12.02 0.70
N LYS A 320 25.86 10.71 0.81
CA LYS A 320 26.80 9.98 -0.06
C LYS A 320 26.13 8.81 -0.78
N THR A 321 25.23 8.14 -0.07
CA THR A 321 24.43 7.04 -0.57
C THR A 321 22.96 7.32 -0.30
N TYR A 322 22.07 6.60 -0.98
CA TYR A 322 20.65 6.71 -0.74
C TYR A 322 19.95 5.36 -0.91
N GLN A 323 18.81 5.21 -0.26
CA GLN A 323 17.94 4.06 -0.37
C GLN A 323 16.55 4.52 -0.78
N VAL A 324 15.89 3.71 -1.60
CA VAL A 324 14.50 3.94 -2.02
C VAL A 324 13.64 2.80 -1.49
N THR A 325 12.56 3.14 -0.79
CA THR A 325 11.53 2.21 -0.35
C THR A 325 10.18 2.62 -0.94
N SER A 326 9.37 1.62 -1.29
CA SER A 326 7.99 1.82 -1.73
C SER A 326 7.07 0.84 -1.00
N GLU A 327 5.80 1.19 -0.84
CA GLU A 327 4.82 0.34 -0.16
C GLU A 327 4.50 -0.94 -0.97
N ARG A 328 4.60 -0.84 -2.30
CA ARG A 328 4.33 -1.90 -3.27
C ARG A 328 5.44 -2.01 -4.32
N ASP A 329 5.61 -3.20 -4.88
CA ASP A 329 6.54 -3.48 -5.98
C ASP A 329 5.88 -3.30 -7.37
N ASP A 330 6.65 -3.54 -8.45
CA ASP A 330 6.20 -3.41 -9.85
C ASP A 330 4.99 -4.32 -10.20
N THR A 331 4.70 -5.33 -9.39
CA THR A 331 3.55 -6.24 -9.55
C THR A 331 2.33 -5.84 -8.72
N ASN A 332 2.39 -4.68 -8.04
CA ASN A 332 1.41 -4.23 -7.04
C ASN A 332 1.30 -5.21 -5.84
N LYS A 333 2.33 -6.03 -5.64
CA LYS A 333 2.45 -6.91 -4.48
C LYS A 333 2.97 -6.08 -3.30
N PRO A 334 2.33 -6.17 -2.11
CA PRO A 334 2.81 -5.49 -0.93
C PRO A 334 4.15 -6.07 -0.50
N THR A 335 4.97 -5.27 0.19
CA THR A 335 6.26 -5.74 0.68
C THR A 335 6.08 -6.89 1.67
N VAL A 336 6.69 -8.04 1.36
CA VAL A 336 6.70 -9.22 2.24
C VAL A 336 7.56 -8.92 3.48
N THR A 337 6.99 -9.04 4.68
CA THR A 337 7.72 -8.80 5.93
C THR A 337 8.62 -9.98 6.30
N HIS A 338 8.09 -11.20 6.19
CA HIS A 338 8.85 -12.43 6.44
C HIS A 338 8.51 -13.51 5.42
N ARG A 339 9.47 -14.39 5.15
CA ARG A 339 9.27 -15.67 4.47
C ARG A 339 9.57 -16.79 5.45
N VAL A 340 8.64 -17.73 5.59
CA VAL A 340 8.78 -18.87 6.50
C VAL A 340 8.58 -20.15 5.71
N PRO A 341 9.58 -21.05 5.62
CA PRO A 341 9.39 -22.35 5.00
C PRO A 341 8.21 -23.08 5.64
N LEU A 342 7.22 -23.47 4.84
CA LEU A 342 6.04 -24.19 5.35
C LEU A 342 6.47 -25.56 5.92
N TRP A 343 7.35 -26.23 5.19
CA TRP A 343 7.99 -27.49 5.58
C TRP A 343 9.50 -27.41 5.41
N PRO A 344 10.31 -27.97 6.33
CA PRO A 344 11.76 -27.99 6.20
C PRO A 344 12.20 -29.06 5.20
N GLY A 345 12.16 -28.73 3.90
CA GLY A 345 12.64 -29.57 2.80
C GLY A 345 11.68 -30.69 2.39
N LYS A 346 11.10 -31.44 3.33
CA LYS A 346 10.12 -32.50 3.06
C LYS A 346 8.77 -32.21 3.69
N ALA A 347 7.71 -32.38 2.91
CA ALA A 347 6.34 -32.18 3.35
C ALA A 347 5.54 -33.50 3.35
N PRO A 348 4.69 -33.75 4.36
CA PRO A 348 3.88 -34.96 4.42
C PRO A 348 2.80 -34.95 3.33
N ILE A 349 2.49 -36.13 2.80
CA ILE A 349 1.42 -36.33 1.79
C ILE A 349 0.30 -37.27 2.28
N GLY A 350 0.33 -37.64 3.56
CA GLY A 350 -0.56 -38.63 4.17
C GLY A 350 0.11 -40.00 4.35
N ASP A 351 -0.44 -40.82 5.26
CA ASP A 351 -0.03 -42.20 5.51
C ASP A 351 1.49 -42.39 5.78
N GLY A 352 2.11 -41.43 6.47
CA GLY A 352 3.54 -41.45 6.79
C GLY A 352 4.48 -41.22 5.61
N LYS A 353 3.95 -40.85 4.44
CA LYS A 353 4.74 -40.54 3.23
C LYS A 353 5.05 -39.04 3.14
N PHE A 354 6.16 -38.73 2.48
CA PHE A 354 6.68 -37.37 2.30
C PHE A 354 7.13 -37.14 0.86
N GLU A 355 7.12 -35.88 0.45
CA GLU A 355 7.67 -35.40 -0.83
C GLU A 355 8.60 -34.21 -0.61
N GLU A 356 9.50 -33.94 -1.54
CA GLU A 356 10.30 -32.71 -1.51
C GLU A 356 9.41 -31.48 -1.73
N TYR A 357 9.57 -30.48 -0.88
CA TYR A 357 8.80 -29.25 -0.93
C TYR A 357 9.53 -28.12 -0.21
N SER A 358 9.60 -26.95 -0.85
CA SER A 358 10.41 -25.82 -0.40
C SER A 358 9.73 -24.47 -0.56
N LYS A 359 8.39 -24.42 -0.66
CA LYS A 359 7.70 -23.12 -0.68
C LYS A 359 7.57 -22.52 0.72
N ASP A 360 7.65 -21.20 0.74
CA ASP A 360 7.48 -20.39 1.94
C ASP A 360 6.04 -19.89 2.07
N LEU A 361 5.60 -19.70 3.31
CA LEU A 361 4.55 -18.76 3.66
C LEU A 361 5.06 -17.34 3.43
N GLU A 362 4.21 -16.49 2.85
CA GLU A 362 4.45 -15.06 2.79
C GLU A 362 3.70 -14.36 3.93
N VAL A 363 4.46 -13.69 4.78
CA VAL A 363 3.95 -13.02 5.98
C VAL A 363 3.99 -11.51 5.75
N PHE A 364 2.84 -10.88 5.97
CA PHE A 364 2.64 -9.44 5.91
C PHE A 364 2.21 -8.97 7.28
N LEU A 365 3.09 -8.25 7.98
CA LEU A 365 2.77 -7.68 9.28
C LEU A 365 2.24 -6.25 9.11
N PRO A 366 1.23 -5.84 9.90
CA PRO A 366 0.79 -4.45 9.92
C PRO A 366 1.92 -3.56 10.46
N PRO A 367 1.91 -2.26 10.12
CA PRO A 367 2.74 -1.28 10.80
C PRO A 367 2.60 -1.41 12.33
N ALA A 368 3.71 -1.32 13.06
CA ALA A 368 3.75 -1.61 14.49
C ALA A 368 2.79 -0.74 15.33
N ASP A 369 2.47 0.46 14.84
CA ASP A 369 1.51 1.41 15.43
C ASP A 369 0.04 1.06 15.17
N LYS A 370 -0.24 0.22 14.17
CA LYS A 370 -1.58 -0.29 13.85
C LYS A 370 -1.82 -1.70 14.38
N ALA A 371 -0.76 -2.46 14.63
CA ALA A 371 -0.84 -3.87 15.01
C ALA A 371 -1.77 -4.09 16.21
N ASN A 372 -2.83 -4.87 16.01
CA ASN A 372 -3.87 -5.12 17.01
C ASN A 372 -3.79 -6.53 17.64
N GLY A 373 -2.77 -7.29 17.25
CA GLY A 373 -2.51 -8.65 17.72
C GLY A 373 -3.28 -9.75 17.00
N ALA A 374 -4.20 -9.44 16.08
CA ALA A 374 -4.88 -10.46 15.29
C ALA A 374 -4.07 -10.87 14.06
N ALA A 375 -4.26 -12.12 13.64
CA ALA A 375 -3.65 -12.66 12.43
C ALA A 375 -4.63 -13.54 11.67
N ILE A 376 -4.51 -13.59 10.34
CA ILE A 376 -5.30 -14.44 9.46
C ILE A 376 -4.37 -15.22 8.54
N VAL A 377 -4.49 -16.55 8.56
CA VAL A 377 -3.95 -17.42 7.51
C VAL A 377 -4.91 -17.38 6.33
N LEU A 378 -4.45 -16.92 5.16
CA LEU A 378 -5.28 -16.72 3.97
C LEU A 378 -5.00 -17.82 2.95
N CYS A 379 -6.05 -18.55 2.58
CA CYS A 379 -6.05 -19.60 1.54
C CYS A 379 -6.72 -19.08 0.26
N PRO A 380 -5.96 -18.75 -0.81
CA PRO A 380 -6.53 -18.29 -2.07
C PRO A 380 -7.39 -19.38 -2.74
N GLY A 381 -8.36 -18.95 -3.53
CA GLY A 381 -9.13 -19.82 -4.40
C GLY A 381 -8.35 -20.29 -5.62
N GLY A 382 -9.07 -20.88 -6.58
CA GLY A 382 -8.49 -21.40 -7.82
C GLY A 382 -8.82 -22.86 -8.13
N GLY A 383 -9.92 -23.38 -7.59
CA GLY A 383 -10.50 -24.66 -8.02
C GLY A 383 -9.60 -25.88 -7.80
N TYR A 384 -8.64 -25.81 -6.86
CA TYR A 384 -7.58 -26.81 -6.67
C TYR A 384 -6.69 -27.05 -7.91
N ILE A 385 -6.61 -26.10 -8.84
CA ILE A 385 -5.73 -26.17 -10.03
C ILE A 385 -4.68 -25.04 -10.11
N ARG A 386 -4.86 -23.99 -9.31
CA ARG A 386 -3.94 -22.85 -9.16
C ARG A 386 -4.31 -22.06 -7.89
N HIS A 387 -3.54 -21.02 -7.58
CA HIS A 387 -3.89 -20.00 -6.60
C HIS A 387 -4.20 -18.67 -7.29
N VAL A 388 -5.25 -17.97 -6.84
CA VAL A 388 -5.61 -16.63 -7.33
C VAL A 388 -5.02 -15.55 -6.41
N THR A 389 -3.76 -15.72 -5.99
CA THR A 389 -3.06 -14.88 -5.00
C THR A 389 -3.03 -13.40 -5.37
N GLU A 390 -2.88 -13.08 -6.66
CA GLU A 390 -2.84 -11.69 -7.15
C GLU A 390 -4.11 -10.87 -6.87
N LYS A 391 -5.26 -11.53 -6.73
CA LYS A 391 -6.54 -10.85 -6.48
C LYS A 391 -7.13 -11.14 -5.11
N GLU A 392 -6.98 -12.38 -4.64
CA GLU A 392 -7.57 -12.85 -3.39
C GLU A 392 -6.56 -12.86 -2.24
N GLY A 393 -5.27 -12.69 -2.52
CA GLY A 393 -4.17 -12.68 -1.53
C GLY A 393 -3.62 -11.28 -1.27
N TYR A 394 -2.82 -10.74 -2.20
CA TYR A 394 -2.05 -9.52 -1.97
C TYR A 394 -2.89 -8.27 -1.63
N PRO A 395 -3.99 -7.94 -2.35
CA PRO A 395 -4.82 -6.81 -1.98
C PRO A 395 -5.49 -7.00 -0.61
N ILE A 396 -5.80 -8.24 -0.23
CA ILE A 396 -6.39 -8.57 1.08
C ILE A 396 -5.34 -8.50 2.19
N ALA A 397 -4.09 -8.91 1.93
CA ALA A 397 -3.00 -8.75 2.88
C ALA A 397 -2.74 -7.26 3.19
N GLN A 398 -2.74 -6.41 2.16
CA GLN A 398 -2.63 -4.97 2.32
C GLN A 398 -3.80 -4.41 3.15
N TRP A 399 -5.03 -4.74 2.77
CA TRP A 399 -6.22 -4.28 3.50
C TRP A 399 -6.23 -4.74 4.96
N LEU A 400 -5.87 -5.99 5.26
CA LEU A 400 -5.76 -6.49 6.63
C LEU A 400 -4.72 -5.70 7.42
N ASN A 401 -3.55 -5.43 6.84
CA ASN A 401 -2.50 -4.63 7.47
C ASN A 401 -2.94 -3.19 7.75
N GLU A 402 -3.71 -2.58 6.85
CA GLU A 402 -4.29 -1.24 7.03
C GLU A 402 -5.21 -1.18 8.26
N HIS A 403 -5.86 -2.30 8.60
CA HIS A 403 -6.69 -2.51 9.79
C HIS A 403 -5.95 -3.17 10.97
N GLY A 404 -4.62 -3.25 10.91
CA GLY A 404 -3.82 -3.72 12.04
C GLY A 404 -3.77 -5.24 12.22
N ILE A 405 -4.23 -6.01 11.24
CA ILE A 405 -4.32 -7.48 11.27
C ILE A 405 -3.19 -8.05 10.40
N ALA A 406 -2.40 -8.98 10.95
CA ALA A 406 -1.38 -9.68 10.17
C ALA A 406 -2.01 -10.66 9.16
N CYS A 407 -1.44 -10.73 7.96
CA CYS A 407 -1.86 -11.69 6.93
C CYS A 407 -0.73 -12.67 6.63
N ILE A 408 -1.06 -13.96 6.64
CA ILE A 408 -0.14 -15.05 6.29
C ILE A 408 -0.74 -15.76 5.07
N ILE A 409 -0.21 -15.49 3.88
CA ILE A 409 -0.72 -16.12 2.65
C ILE A 409 -0.17 -17.55 2.55
N LEU A 410 -1.10 -18.50 2.46
CA LEU A 410 -0.82 -19.91 2.22
C LEU A 410 -1.20 -20.30 0.78
N GLU A 411 -0.19 -20.41 -0.08
CA GLU A 411 -0.32 -21.17 -1.33
C GLU A 411 -0.18 -22.68 -1.05
N TYR A 412 -1.26 -23.27 -0.54
CA TYR A 412 -1.32 -24.69 -0.19
C TYR A 412 -0.96 -25.59 -1.38
N ARG A 413 -0.36 -26.75 -1.12
CA ARG A 413 -0.13 -27.72 -2.20
C ARG A 413 -1.48 -28.16 -2.77
N LEU A 414 -1.59 -28.09 -4.10
CA LEU A 414 -2.76 -28.57 -4.80
C LEU A 414 -2.89 -30.09 -4.61
N PRO A 415 -4.10 -30.61 -4.39
CA PRO A 415 -4.28 -31.97 -3.91
C PRO A 415 -3.81 -33.01 -4.91
N GLU A 416 -4.13 -32.88 -6.21
CA GLU A 416 -3.83 -33.91 -7.22
C GLU A 416 -4.21 -35.32 -6.71
N LEU A 417 -5.43 -35.46 -6.17
CA LEU A 417 -5.95 -36.66 -5.50
C LEU A 417 -5.29 -37.05 -4.15
N ARG A 418 -4.26 -36.34 -3.70
CA ARG A 418 -3.68 -36.42 -2.35
C ARG A 418 -4.49 -35.57 -1.37
N ARG A 419 -5.72 -36.00 -1.11
CA ARG A 419 -6.79 -35.23 -0.44
C ARG A 419 -6.43 -34.59 0.90
N GLN A 420 -5.51 -35.19 1.66
CA GLN A 420 -5.06 -34.67 2.96
C GLN A 420 -4.09 -33.48 2.83
N VAL A 421 -3.38 -33.36 1.70
CA VAL A 421 -2.28 -32.42 1.50
C VAL A 421 -2.68 -30.96 1.75
N PRO A 422 -3.78 -30.41 1.19
CA PRO A 422 -4.16 -29.03 1.46
C PRO A 422 -4.48 -28.77 2.95
N LEU A 423 -5.08 -29.75 3.63
CA LEU A 423 -5.38 -29.65 5.06
C LEU A 423 -4.11 -29.66 5.90
N LEU A 424 -3.16 -30.56 5.60
CA LEU A 424 -1.87 -30.62 6.30
C LEU A 424 -1.13 -29.29 6.21
N ASP A 425 -1.16 -28.65 5.03
CA ASP A 425 -0.55 -27.34 4.81
C ASP A 425 -1.26 -26.23 5.60
N ALA A 426 -2.59 -26.22 5.63
CA ALA A 426 -3.36 -25.26 6.41
C ALA A 426 -3.09 -25.39 7.92
N GLN A 427 -3.11 -26.61 8.44
CA GLN A 427 -2.79 -26.88 9.84
C GLN A 427 -1.36 -26.47 10.19
N ARG A 428 -0.41 -26.76 9.30
CA ARG A 428 0.99 -26.37 9.46
C ARG A 428 1.16 -24.85 9.48
N ALA A 429 0.48 -24.13 8.59
CA ALA A 429 0.52 -22.68 8.55
C ALA A 429 -0.01 -22.04 9.84
N ILE A 430 -1.13 -22.54 10.37
CA ILE A 430 -1.69 -22.07 11.65
C ILE A 430 -0.69 -22.29 12.79
N ARG A 431 -0.06 -23.46 12.85
CA ARG A 431 0.95 -23.79 13.86
C ARG A 431 2.19 -22.90 13.74
N LEU A 432 2.68 -22.64 12.53
CA LEU A 432 3.80 -21.73 12.29
C LEU A 432 3.46 -20.29 12.72
N THR A 433 2.25 -19.80 12.43
CA THR A 433 1.79 -18.50 12.92
C THR A 433 1.78 -18.47 14.45
N ARG A 434 1.28 -19.53 15.09
CA ARG A 434 1.27 -19.65 16.56
C ARG A 434 2.68 -19.73 17.16
N ALA A 435 3.60 -20.44 16.51
CA ALA A 435 5.00 -20.55 16.95
C ALA A 435 5.75 -19.21 16.87
N ASN A 436 5.42 -18.39 15.88
CA ASN A 436 6.05 -17.08 15.67
C ASN A 436 5.28 -15.92 16.31
N ALA A 437 4.17 -16.19 17.00
CA ALA A 437 3.26 -15.17 17.50
C ALA A 437 3.96 -14.10 18.35
N ALA A 438 4.87 -14.51 19.25
CA ALA A 438 5.64 -13.57 20.07
C ALA A 438 6.56 -12.66 19.24
N ALA A 439 7.25 -13.20 18.24
CA ALA A 439 8.15 -12.43 17.37
C ALA A 439 7.37 -11.45 16.48
N TRP A 440 6.16 -11.83 16.06
CA TRP A 440 5.31 -11.05 15.18
C TRP A 440 4.32 -10.14 15.93
N LYS A 441 4.37 -10.12 17.28
CA LYS A 441 3.42 -9.38 18.14
C LYS A 441 1.95 -9.76 17.89
N ILE A 442 1.69 -11.03 17.63
CA ILE A 442 0.36 -11.61 17.45
C ILE A 442 -0.06 -12.26 18.79
N ASP A 443 -1.34 -12.12 19.14
CA ASP A 443 -1.97 -12.87 20.21
C ASP A 443 -2.26 -14.30 19.69
N PRO A 444 -1.69 -15.36 20.30
CA PRO A 444 -1.89 -16.73 19.83
C PRO A 444 -3.35 -17.24 19.96
N LYS A 445 -4.25 -16.45 20.55
CA LYS A 445 -5.70 -16.67 20.65
C LYS A 445 -6.51 -15.83 19.66
N ARG A 446 -5.87 -15.16 18.71
CA ARG A 446 -6.49 -14.35 17.65
C ARG A 446 -5.97 -14.72 16.26
N ILE A 447 -5.75 -16.02 16.03
CA ILE A 447 -5.27 -16.56 14.76
C ILE A 447 -6.46 -17.16 14.01
N GLY A 448 -6.99 -16.43 13.04
CA GLY A 448 -8.07 -16.90 12.18
C GLY A 448 -7.57 -17.56 10.90
N ILE A 449 -8.51 -18.11 10.13
CA ILE A 449 -8.29 -18.57 8.77
C ILE A 449 -9.32 -17.96 7.82
N LEU A 450 -8.87 -17.49 6.65
CA LEU A 450 -9.70 -16.94 5.59
C LEU A 450 -9.54 -17.79 4.34
N GLY A 451 -10.64 -18.11 3.66
CA GLY A 451 -10.58 -18.81 2.39
C GLY A 451 -11.61 -18.33 1.36
N PHE A 452 -11.19 -18.32 0.11
CA PHE A 452 -12.01 -17.97 -1.05
C PHE A 452 -12.28 -19.19 -1.93
N SER A 453 -13.52 -19.44 -2.36
CA SER A 453 -13.82 -20.54 -3.31
C SER A 453 -13.26 -21.90 -2.83
N ALA A 454 -12.39 -22.56 -3.62
CA ALA A 454 -11.68 -23.77 -3.21
C ALA A 454 -10.73 -23.58 -2.01
N GLY A 455 -10.14 -22.39 -1.85
CA GLY A 455 -9.43 -22.01 -0.63
C GLY A 455 -10.38 -21.87 0.56
N GLY A 456 -11.65 -21.50 0.32
CA GLY A 456 -12.74 -21.58 1.28
C GLY A 456 -13.05 -23.01 1.72
N HIS A 457 -12.88 -23.99 0.83
CA HIS A 457 -12.92 -25.40 1.22
C HIS A 457 -11.73 -25.78 2.10
N VAL A 458 -10.51 -25.38 1.74
CA VAL A 458 -9.33 -25.62 2.59
C VAL A 458 -9.51 -25.01 3.98
N ALA A 459 -9.97 -23.76 4.05
CA ALA A 459 -10.24 -23.06 5.29
C ALA A 459 -11.33 -23.74 6.12
N SER A 460 -12.46 -24.12 5.51
CA SER A 460 -13.54 -24.83 6.20
C SER A 460 -13.13 -26.24 6.66
N THR A 461 -12.30 -26.95 5.90
CA THR A 461 -11.73 -28.23 6.36
C THR A 461 -10.79 -28.03 7.55
N ALA A 462 -9.99 -26.95 7.59
CA ALA A 462 -9.16 -26.64 8.77
C ALA A 462 -9.99 -26.22 9.99
N LEU A 463 -11.15 -25.58 9.78
CA LEU A 463 -12.10 -25.22 10.85
C LEU A 463 -12.80 -26.45 11.46
N THR A 464 -12.97 -27.54 10.71
CA THR A 464 -13.69 -28.73 11.17
C THR A 464 -12.78 -29.92 11.48
N HIS A 465 -11.60 -30.01 10.88
CA HIS A 465 -10.66 -31.13 11.02
C HIS A 465 -9.36 -30.71 11.74
N PHE A 466 -9.43 -29.76 12.67
CA PHE A 466 -8.25 -29.38 13.47
C PHE A 466 -7.89 -30.48 14.49
N ASN A 467 -6.70 -30.37 15.07
CA ASN A 467 -6.25 -31.21 16.17
C ASN A 467 -5.41 -30.42 17.17
N SER A 468 -5.27 -30.95 18.38
CA SER A 468 -4.53 -30.34 19.49
C SER A 468 -3.00 -30.36 19.33
N GLY A 469 -2.47 -30.92 18.24
CA GLY A 469 -1.05 -31.19 18.03
C GLY A 469 -0.63 -32.57 18.53
N ASP A 470 0.56 -32.99 18.13
CA ASP A 470 1.18 -34.25 18.57
C ASP A 470 2.30 -33.96 19.59
N ALA A 471 2.00 -34.16 20.87
CA ALA A 471 2.91 -33.85 21.99
C ALA A 471 4.24 -34.63 21.95
N ILE A 472 4.28 -35.79 21.28
CA ILE A 472 5.49 -36.62 21.16
C ILE A 472 6.25 -36.39 19.84
N SER A 473 5.74 -35.54 18.94
CA SER A 473 6.42 -35.25 17.68
C SER A 473 7.81 -34.68 17.92
N THR A 474 8.78 -35.09 17.10
CA THR A 474 10.13 -34.51 17.10
C THR A 474 10.15 -33.11 16.50
N ASP A 475 9.16 -32.76 15.68
CA ASP A 475 8.96 -31.41 15.17
C ASP A 475 8.17 -30.57 16.18
N ALA A 476 8.82 -29.55 16.75
CA ALA A 476 8.21 -28.68 17.75
C ALA A 476 6.97 -27.94 17.23
N ILE A 477 6.87 -27.69 15.92
CA ILE A 477 5.70 -27.04 15.31
C ILE A 477 4.50 -28.00 15.32
N GLU A 478 4.70 -29.29 15.08
CA GLU A 478 3.62 -30.29 15.06
C GLU A 478 3.01 -30.54 16.45
N ARG A 479 3.73 -30.18 17.52
CA ARG A 479 3.21 -30.22 18.90
C ARG A 479 2.15 -29.15 19.17
N LEU A 480 2.08 -28.12 18.33
CA LEU A 480 1.13 -27.04 18.50
C LEU A 480 -0.26 -27.42 17.97
N ASN A 481 -1.27 -26.89 18.64
CA ASN A 481 -2.66 -26.94 18.18
C ASN A 481 -2.77 -26.36 16.76
N SER A 482 -3.62 -26.93 15.92
CA SER A 482 -3.93 -26.43 14.57
C SER A 482 -5.31 -25.78 14.45
N ARG A 483 -6.08 -25.71 15.53
CA ARG A 483 -7.39 -25.04 15.58
C ARG A 483 -7.23 -23.52 15.36
N PRO A 484 -7.90 -22.93 14.35
CA PRO A 484 -8.07 -21.48 14.26
C PRO A 484 -8.93 -20.95 15.40
N ASP A 485 -8.78 -19.68 15.74
CA ASP A 485 -9.63 -19.01 16.74
C ASP A 485 -10.94 -18.50 16.12
N PHE A 486 -10.95 -18.27 14.80
CA PHE A 486 -12.13 -17.88 14.00
C PHE A 486 -11.94 -18.20 12.52
N GLY A 487 -13.03 -18.16 11.74
CA GLY A 487 -13.02 -18.42 10.30
C GLY A 487 -13.73 -17.36 9.47
N TRP A 488 -13.18 -16.99 8.32
CA TRP A 488 -13.86 -16.23 7.27
C TRP A 488 -13.93 -17.05 5.98
N LEU A 489 -15.14 -17.25 5.47
CA LEU A 489 -15.38 -18.04 4.26
C LEU A 489 -16.12 -17.20 3.23
N VAL A 490 -15.45 -16.85 2.13
CA VAL A 490 -16.01 -15.94 1.11
C VAL A 490 -16.26 -16.74 -0.17
N TYR A 491 -17.52 -16.79 -0.61
CA TYR A 491 -18.05 -17.66 -1.68
C TYR A 491 -17.44 -19.09 -1.65
N PRO A 492 -17.43 -19.77 -0.49
CA PRO A 492 -16.66 -20.99 -0.30
C PRO A 492 -17.28 -22.18 -1.01
N VAL A 493 -16.44 -23.05 -1.55
CA VAL A 493 -16.82 -24.46 -1.70
C VAL A 493 -16.83 -25.08 -0.29
N VAL A 494 -17.89 -25.79 0.08
CA VAL A 494 -18.06 -26.44 1.39
C VAL A 494 -18.49 -27.89 1.21
N THR A 495 -19.57 -28.11 0.47
CA THR A 495 -20.11 -29.46 0.26
C THR A 495 -19.46 -30.13 -0.95
N MET A 496 -19.19 -31.43 -0.83
CA MET A 496 -18.80 -32.30 -1.94
C MET A 496 -20.01 -33.10 -2.48
N GLY A 497 -21.22 -32.81 -1.98
CA GLY A 497 -22.49 -33.41 -2.38
C GLY A 497 -23.12 -32.73 -3.60
N GLU A 498 -24.45 -32.55 -3.55
CA GLU A 498 -25.28 -32.05 -4.65
C GLU A 498 -24.86 -30.66 -5.15
N PHE A 499 -24.56 -29.73 -4.23
CA PHE A 499 -24.22 -28.33 -4.56
C PHE A 499 -22.72 -28.08 -4.73
N THR A 500 -21.94 -29.13 -4.93
CA THR A 500 -20.48 -29.01 -5.06
C THR A 500 -20.07 -28.21 -6.29
N HIS A 501 -18.90 -27.56 -6.22
CA HIS A 501 -18.18 -27.18 -7.43
C HIS A 501 -17.52 -28.43 -8.04
N GLY A 502 -18.02 -28.89 -9.19
CA GLY A 502 -17.61 -30.15 -9.81
C GLY A 502 -16.10 -30.23 -10.11
N GLY A 503 -15.49 -29.13 -10.56
CA GLY A 503 -14.05 -29.09 -10.82
C GLY A 503 -13.19 -29.27 -9.56
N SER A 504 -13.57 -28.63 -8.46
CA SER A 504 -12.88 -28.76 -7.18
C SER A 504 -13.02 -30.18 -6.64
N LYS A 505 -14.22 -30.76 -6.71
CA LYS A 505 -14.49 -32.14 -6.31
C LYS A 505 -13.65 -33.13 -7.11
N ALA A 506 -13.58 -32.97 -8.44
CA ALA A 506 -12.79 -33.87 -9.28
C ALA A 506 -11.29 -33.83 -8.95
N LYS A 507 -10.74 -32.63 -8.66
CA LYS A 507 -9.32 -32.46 -8.33
C LYS A 507 -8.95 -32.96 -6.94
N LEU A 508 -9.88 -32.85 -5.99
CA LEU A 508 -9.69 -33.38 -4.64
C LEU A 508 -9.98 -34.88 -4.61
N LEU A 509 -11.20 -35.29 -4.98
CA LEU A 509 -11.73 -36.62 -4.71
C LEU A 509 -11.65 -37.62 -5.87
N GLY A 510 -11.48 -37.15 -7.10
CA GLY A 510 -11.54 -37.96 -8.32
C GLY A 510 -12.94 -38.02 -8.95
N SER A 511 -13.10 -38.83 -9.99
CA SER A 511 -14.34 -38.90 -10.78
C SER A 511 -15.46 -39.72 -10.13
N ASP A 512 -15.11 -40.68 -9.26
CA ASP A 512 -16.07 -41.59 -8.61
C ASP A 512 -15.73 -41.79 -7.12
N PRO A 513 -15.91 -40.75 -6.28
CA PRO A 513 -15.61 -40.86 -4.85
C PRO A 513 -16.71 -41.61 -4.10
N THR A 514 -16.32 -42.41 -3.11
CA THR A 514 -17.27 -43.13 -2.26
C THR A 514 -18.15 -42.17 -1.44
N PRO A 515 -19.37 -42.58 -1.03
CA PRO A 515 -20.24 -41.75 -0.19
C PRO A 515 -19.58 -41.30 1.11
N ASP A 516 -18.78 -42.16 1.77
CA ASP A 516 -18.05 -41.81 2.98
C ASP A 516 -16.99 -40.74 2.73
N LEU A 517 -16.34 -40.78 1.57
CA LEU A 517 -15.34 -39.79 1.20
C LEU A 517 -15.98 -38.45 0.84
N ILE A 518 -17.14 -38.47 0.16
CA ILE A 518 -17.95 -37.28 -0.07
C ILE A 518 -18.33 -36.66 1.27
N ARG A 519 -18.85 -37.46 2.21
CA ARG A 519 -19.24 -37.00 3.55
C ARG A 519 -18.05 -36.42 4.30
N LEU A 520 -16.91 -37.10 4.31
CA LEU A 520 -15.71 -36.66 5.02
C LEU A 520 -15.21 -35.29 4.55
N TYR A 521 -15.31 -34.99 3.25
CA TYR A 521 -14.90 -33.72 2.68
C TYR A 521 -16.09 -32.76 2.42
N SER A 522 -17.28 -33.09 2.90
CA SER A 522 -18.42 -32.18 2.97
C SER A 522 -18.35 -31.49 4.33
N ASN A 523 -17.70 -30.33 4.41
CA ASN A 523 -17.34 -29.73 5.70
C ASN A 523 -18.57 -29.32 6.55
N GLU A 524 -19.74 -29.13 5.94
CA GLU A 524 -21.01 -28.92 6.65
C GLU A 524 -21.40 -30.12 7.54
N THR A 525 -20.94 -31.33 7.19
CA THR A 525 -21.22 -32.56 7.95
C THR A 525 -20.19 -32.84 9.04
N GLN A 526 -19.14 -32.01 9.13
CA GLN A 526 -17.99 -32.18 10.03
C GLN A 526 -17.95 -31.11 11.13
N VAL A 527 -18.94 -30.21 11.16
CA VAL A 527 -19.10 -29.22 12.22
C VAL A 527 -19.35 -29.91 13.56
N THR A 528 -18.73 -29.40 14.60
CA THR A 528 -18.94 -29.83 15.99
C THR A 528 -19.11 -28.61 16.89
N ALA A 529 -19.41 -28.82 18.18
CA ALA A 529 -19.46 -27.73 19.15
C ALA A 529 -18.09 -27.02 19.35
N ASP A 530 -16.99 -27.67 18.96
CA ASP A 530 -15.64 -27.11 19.05
C ASP A 530 -15.23 -26.33 17.80
N THR A 531 -16.03 -26.34 16.73
CA THR A 531 -15.75 -25.55 15.52
C THR A 531 -15.67 -24.05 15.88
N PRO A 532 -14.68 -23.28 15.36
CA PRO A 532 -14.52 -21.87 15.72
C PRO A 532 -15.65 -20.97 15.17
N PRO A 533 -15.95 -19.84 15.83
CA PRO A 533 -16.86 -18.83 15.29
C PRO A 533 -16.51 -18.45 13.85
N THR A 534 -17.51 -18.37 12.98
CA THR A 534 -17.28 -18.18 11.53
C THR A 534 -18.16 -17.09 10.93
N PHE A 535 -17.58 -16.23 10.09
CA PHE A 535 -18.30 -15.32 9.21
C PHE A 535 -18.24 -15.81 7.76
N LEU A 536 -19.36 -15.70 7.05
CA LEU A 536 -19.46 -16.06 5.65
C LEU A 536 -20.01 -14.89 4.83
N ALA A 537 -19.55 -14.75 3.59
CA ALA A 537 -20.16 -13.84 2.61
C ALA A 537 -20.30 -14.54 1.26
N HIS A 538 -21.47 -14.43 0.63
CA HIS A 538 -21.76 -15.15 -0.62
C HIS A 538 -22.80 -14.40 -1.45
N ALA A 539 -22.59 -14.30 -2.77
CA ALA A 539 -23.62 -13.80 -3.67
C ALA A 539 -24.71 -14.86 -3.93
N ILE A 540 -25.97 -14.42 -3.91
CA ILE A 540 -27.14 -15.28 -4.18
C ILE A 540 -27.12 -15.80 -5.63
N ASP A 541 -26.56 -15.02 -6.56
CA ASP A 541 -26.48 -15.36 -7.99
C ASP A 541 -25.19 -16.09 -8.40
N ASP A 542 -24.40 -16.62 -7.45
CA ASP A 542 -23.23 -17.43 -7.75
C ASP A 542 -23.64 -18.75 -8.44
N LYS A 543 -23.28 -18.85 -9.74
CA LYS A 543 -23.57 -20.03 -10.58
C LYS A 543 -22.43 -21.05 -10.60
N ALA A 544 -21.25 -20.71 -10.09
CA ALA A 544 -20.11 -21.63 -10.07
C ALA A 544 -20.08 -22.41 -8.75
N VAL A 545 -20.32 -21.72 -7.63
CA VAL A 545 -20.45 -22.30 -6.31
C VAL A 545 -21.78 -21.84 -5.74
N PRO A 546 -22.84 -22.67 -5.78
CA PRO A 546 -24.14 -22.27 -5.28
C PRO A 546 -24.08 -21.85 -3.80
N ILE A 547 -24.84 -20.82 -3.44
CA ILE A 547 -24.91 -20.25 -2.07
C ILE A 547 -25.31 -21.30 -1.01
N GLU A 548 -25.91 -22.40 -1.44
CA GLU A 548 -26.24 -23.57 -0.62
C GLU A 548 -25.02 -24.10 0.14
N ASN A 549 -23.80 -23.96 -0.39
CA ASN A 549 -22.56 -24.28 0.34
C ASN A 549 -22.47 -23.49 1.67
N SER A 550 -22.70 -22.18 1.62
CA SER A 550 -22.68 -21.33 2.81
C SER A 550 -23.90 -21.58 3.71
N ARG A 551 -25.10 -21.71 3.12
CA ARG A 551 -26.34 -21.93 3.89
C ARG A 551 -26.32 -23.25 4.66
N GLN A 552 -25.79 -24.32 4.07
CA GLN A 552 -25.65 -25.62 4.73
C GLN A 552 -24.64 -25.57 5.88
N PHE A 553 -23.50 -24.90 5.67
CA PHE A 553 -22.52 -24.71 6.74
C PHE A 553 -23.12 -23.93 7.92
N VAL A 554 -23.82 -22.83 7.65
CA VAL A 554 -24.53 -22.03 8.66
C VAL A 554 -25.58 -22.84 9.41
N ALA A 555 -26.36 -23.66 8.70
CA ALA A 555 -27.36 -24.52 9.33
C ALA A 555 -26.71 -25.51 10.31
N SER A 556 -25.59 -26.13 9.92
CA SER A 556 -24.84 -27.06 10.77
C SER A 556 -24.19 -26.38 11.98
N MET A 557 -23.60 -25.19 11.78
CA MET A 557 -23.06 -24.36 12.86
C MET A 557 -24.13 -23.97 13.88
N LYS A 558 -25.31 -23.56 13.42
CA LYS A 558 -26.45 -23.27 14.29
C LYS A 558 -26.93 -24.51 15.05
N ALA A 559 -27.01 -25.67 14.40
CA ALA A 559 -27.40 -26.92 15.05
C ALA A 559 -26.44 -27.33 16.18
N HIS A 560 -25.15 -26.98 16.05
CA HIS A 560 -24.13 -27.19 17.07
C HIS A 560 -23.93 -26.01 18.04
N HIS A 561 -24.79 -24.99 17.96
CA HIS A 561 -24.72 -23.78 18.80
C HIS A 561 -23.40 -22.99 18.67
N VAL A 562 -22.76 -23.06 17.51
CA VAL A 562 -21.53 -22.31 17.21
C VAL A 562 -21.91 -20.93 16.64
N PRO A 563 -21.32 -19.82 17.14
CA PRO A 563 -21.56 -18.50 16.58
C PRO A 563 -21.23 -18.42 15.08
N VAL A 564 -22.20 -18.00 14.29
CA VAL A 564 -22.04 -17.89 12.83
C VAL A 564 -22.86 -16.75 12.26
N GLU A 565 -22.31 -16.05 11.28
CA GLU A 565 -23.01 -15.02 10.50
C GLU A 565 -22.80 -15.26 9.01
N LEU A 566 -23.84 -15.00 8.20
CA LEU A 566 -23.79 -15.05 6.74
C LEU A 566 -24.32 -13.74 6.16
N LEU A 567 -23.45 -13.04 5.44
CA LEU A 567 -23.83 -11.94 4.56
C LEU A 567 -24.22 -12.50 3.19
N GLU A 568 -25.53 -12.52 2.90
CA GLU A 568 -26.03 -12.80 1.56
C GLU A 568 -26.00 -11.52 0.71
N LEU A 569 -25.14 -11.50 -0.32
CA LEU A 569 -25.05 -10.40 -1.26
C LEU A 569 -26.06 -10.61 -2.40
N PRO A 570 -26.81 -9.57 -2.81
CA PRO A 570 -27.91 -9.73 -3.75
C PRO A 570 -27.46 -10.18 -5.15
N ASN A 571 -26.22 -9.86 -5.54
CA ASN A 571 -25.60 -10.29 -6.77
C ASN A 571 -24.06 -10.27 -6.63
N GLY A 572 -23.35 -10.49 -7.72
CA GLY A 572 -21.89 -10.40 -7.83
C GLY A 572 -21.24 -11.65 -8.41
N GLY A 573 -21.98 -12.77 -8.46
CA GLY A 573 -21.49 -14.04 -8.96
C GLY A 573 -20.22 -14.55 -8.24
N HIS A 574 -19.55 -15.52 -8.86
CA HIS A 574 -18.33 -16.10 -8.31
C HIS A 574 -17.15 -15.13 -8.36
N GLY A 575 -16.35 -15.09 -7.28
CA GLY A 575 -15.25 -14.12 -7.14
C GLY A 575 -15.72 -12.68 -6.92
N LEU A 576 -17.03 -12.49 -6.68
CA LEU A 576 -17.76 -11.23 -6.49
C LEU A 576 -17.36 -10.11 -7.47
N ASN A 577 -17.75 -10.15 -8.74
CA ASN A 577 -17.39 -9.14 -9.75
C ASN A 577 -15.88 -9.00 -10.04
N GLY A 578 -15.12 -10.07 -9.78
CA GLY A 578 -13.69 -10.13 -10.06
C GLY A 578 -12.84 -9.40 -9.03
N CYS A 579 -13.20 -9.54 -7.75
CA CYS A 579 -12.52 -8.96 -6.59
C CYS A 579 -12.50 -7.43 -6.60
N LYS A 580 -13.62 -6.80 -7.02
CA LYS A 580 -13.74 -5.34 -7.10
C LYS A 580 -15.18 -4.86 -6.99
N GLY A 581 -15.34 -3.57 -6.72
CA GLY A 581 -16.63 -2.89 -6.70
C GLY A 581 -17.38 -2.99 -5.37
N PRO A 582 -18.59 -2.43 -5.27
CA PRO A 582 -19.25 -2.19 -3.98
C PRO A 582 -19.48 -3.45 -3.14
N LEU A 583 -19.83 -4.58 -3.77
CA LEU A 583 -20.08 -5.85 -3.07
C LEU A 583 -18.80 -6.50 -2.55
N TRP A 584 -17.69 -6.30 -3.26
CA TRP A 584 -16.36 -6.69 -2.79
C TRP A 584 -15.95 -5.87 -1.56
N GLU A 585 -16.30 -4.59 -1.52
CA GLU A 585 -16.05 -3.75 -0.34
C GLU A 585 -17.00 -4.10 0.82
N GLN A 586 -18.26 -4.44 0.52
CA GLN A 586 -19.28 -4.71 1.52
C GLN A 586 -18.94 -5.91 2.41
N TRP A 587 -18.42 -7.01 1.85
CA TRP A 587 -18.04 -8.15 2.69
C TRP A 587 -16.85 -7.82 3.60
N LYS A 588 -15.89 -7.02 3.13
CA LYS A 588 -14.74 -6.57 3.92
C LYS A 588 -15.18 -5.77 5.14
N VAL A 589 -16.07 -4.80 4.92
CA VAL A 589 -16.65 -3.97 6.00
C VAL A 589 -17.43 -4.82 7.01
N ALA A 590 -18.27 -5.75 6.52
CA ALA A 590 -19.05 -6.63 7.38
C ALA A 590 -18.15 -7.59 8.19
N ALA A 591 -17.11 -8.15 7.56
CA ALA A 591 -16.17 -9.06 8.21
C ALA A 591 -15.41 -8.38 9.37
N LEU A 592 -14.95 -7.14 9.19
CA LEU A 592 -14.32 -6.36 10.27
C LEU A 592 -15.30 -6.04 11.39
N SER A 593 -16.53 -5.64 11.03
CA SER A 593 -17.59 -5.35 12.01
C SER A 593 -17.90 -6.59 12.86
N TRP A 594 -17.98 -7.75 12.22
CA TRP A 594 -18.15 -9.04 12.89
C TRP A 594 -16.96 -9.36 13.80
N LEU A 595 -15.72 -9.17 13.35
CA LEU A 595 -14.52 -9.47 14.14
C LEU A 595 -14.42 -8.60 15.39
N ALA A 596 -14.79 -7.32 15.28
CA ALA A 596 -14.91 -6.41 16.40
C ALA A 596 -16.03 -6.84 17.37
N ALA A 597 -17.21 -7.24 16.87
CA ALA A 597 -18.30 -7.76 17.68
C ALA A 597 -17.93 -9.04 18.45
N GLN A 598 -17.09 -9.90 17.85
CA GLN A 598 -16.50 -11.08 18.50
C GLN A 598 -15.36 -10.75 19.48
N LYS A 599 -14.97 -9.47 19.61
CA LYS A 599 -13.85 -8.98 20.44
C LYS A 599 -12.49 -9.59 20.07
N LEU A 600 -12.34 -9.98 18.80
CA LEU A 600 -11.10 -10.54 18.25
C LEU A 600 -10.16 -9.43 17.75
N ILE A 601 -10.67 -8.22 17.56
CA ILE A 601 -9.90 -6.98 17.36
C ILE A 601 -10.46 -5.88 18.27
N PRO A 602 -9.70 -4.81 18.56
CA PRO A 602 -10.25 -3.60 19.16
C PRO A 602 -11.44 -3.09 18.32
N PRO A 603 -12.48 -2.52 18.95
CA PRO A 603 -13.56 -1.89 18.21
C PRO A 603 -12.98 -0.79 17.31
N ASN A 604 -13.46 -0.69 16.06
CA ASN A 604 -13.01 0.29 15.08
C ASN A 604 -12.93 1.67 15.75
N GLN A 605 -11.73 2.25 15.80
CA GLN A 605 -11.60 3.67 16.10
C GLN A 605 -12.17 4.44 14.90
N PRO A 606 -13.06 5.41 15.12
CA PRO A 606 -13.75 6.15 14.06
C PRO A 606 -12.80 6.92 13.14
#